data_AF-A0A0G1MJC5-F1
#
_entry.id   AF-A0A0G1MJC5-F1
#
_cell.length_a   1.000
_cell.length_b   1.000
_cell.length_c   1.000
_cell.angle_alpha   90.00
_cell.angle_beta   90.00
_cell.angle_gamma   90.00
#
_symmetry.space_group_name_H-M   'P 1'
#
loop_
_entity.id
_entity.type
_entity.pdbx_description
1 polymer ?
#
loop_
_entity_poly.entity_id
_entity_poly.type
_entity_poly.pdbx_seq_one_letter_code
_entity_poly.pdbx_strand_id
1 'polypeptide(L)' 'MKAADRNYRVEDIPPDERFLGEIHVAKHRNGPTGIVKLFFDAEKASYRNLEKYLTAEQT' A
#
# COMPACT_ATOMS: atom_id res chain seq x y z
N MET A 1 5.32 -8.96 5.58
CA MET A 1 5.78 -7.79 4.82
C MET A 1 6.92 -8.25 3.91
N LYS A 2 6.73 -8.23 2.59
CA LYS A 2 7.68 -8.81 1.62
C LYS A 2 9.02 -8.05 1.60
N ALA A 3 9.00 -6.74 1.86
CA ALA A 3 10.20 -5.88 1.98
C ALA A 3 11.03 -6.07 3.26
N ALA A 4 10.51 -6.78 4.27
CA ALA A 4 11.26 -7.10 5.49
C ALA A 4 12.01 -8.44 5.38
N ASP A 5 11.80 -9.20 4.30
CA ASP A 5 12.49 -10.45 4.06
C ASP A 5 13.94 -10.18 3.60
N ARG A 6 14.89 -10.95 4.12
CA ARG A 6 16.33 -10.78 3.79
C ARG A 6 16.64 -11.08 2.32
N ASN A 7 15.74 -11.75 1.60
CA ASN A 7 15.86 -12.07 0.18
C ASN A 7 14.88 -11.24 -0.68
N TYR A 8 14.67 -9.97 -0.32
CA TYR A 8 13.88 -9.05 -1.13
C TYR A 8 14.60 -8.71 -2.44
N ARG A 9 14.15 -9.29 -3.54
CA ARG A 9 14.57 -8.94 -4.91
C ARG A 9 13.42 -8.24 -5.60
N VAL A 10 13.67 -7.03 -6.08
CA VAL A 10 12.66 -6.22 -6.76
C VAL A 10 12.16 -6.92 -8.04
N GLU A 11 13.02 -7.73 -8.65
CA GLU A 11 12.79 -8.54 -9.86
C GLU A 11 11.72 -9.63 -9.66
N ASP A 12 11.60 -10.17 -8.44
CA ASP A 12 10.61 -11.20 -8.07
C ASP A 12 9.23 -10.62 -7.70
N ILE A 13 9.07 -9.29 -7.80
CA ILE A 13 7.83 -8.60 -7.49
C ILE A 13 7.10 -8.34 -8.81
N PRO A 14 5.83 -8.78 -8.93
CA PRO A 14 5.00 -8.45 -10.07
C PRO A 14 5.02 -6.93 -10.31
N PRO A 15 5.06 -6.46 -11.57
CA PRO A 15 5.09 -5.03 -11.86
C PRO A 15 3.92 -4.28 -11.21
N ASP A 16 2.76 -4.92 -11.06
CA ASP A 16 1.57 -4.40 -10.37
C ASP A 16 1.73 -4.25 -8.85
N GLU A 17 2.59 -5.05 -8.21
CA GLU A 17 2.83 -5.01 -6.75
C GLU A 17 4.06 -4.19 -6.36
N ARG A 18 4.94 -3.89 -7.32
CA ARG A 18 6.24 -3.23 -7.09
C ARG A 18 6.13 -1.87 -6.41
N PHE A 19 5.03 -1.17 -6.65
CA PHE A 19 4.77 0.16 -6.10
C PHE A 19 3.58 0.17 -5.13
N LEU A 20 3.14 -0.99 -4.64
CA LEU A 20 2.06 -1.07 -3.67
C LEU A 20 2.63 -0.91 -2.24
N GLY A 21 2.30 0.21 -1.61
CA GLY A 21 2.63 0.49 -0.21
C GLY A 21 1.50 0.10 0.73
N GLU A 22 1.83 -0.54 1.86
CA GLU A 22 0.86 -0.89 2.91
C GLU A 22 1.17 -0.14 4.21
N ILE A 23 0.21 0.65 4.70
CA ILE A 23 0.29 1.36 5.98
C ILE A 23 -0.55 0.62 7.01
N HIS A 24 0.08 0.14 8.08
CA HIS A 24 -0.58 -0.57 9.18
C HIS A 24 -0.87 0.38 10.33
N VAL A 25 -2.13 0.77 10.48
CA VAL A 25 -2.61 1.61 11.59
C VAL A 25 -2.87 0.73 12.80
N ALA A 26 -1.84 0.53 13.62
CA ALA A 26 -1.90 -0.37 14.79
C ALA A 26 -2.69 0.22 15.98
N LYS A 27 -2.65 1.54 16.16
CA LYS A 27 -3.41 2.24 17.20
C LYS A 27 -3.96 3.54 16.66
N HIS A 28 -5.24 3.78 16.90
CA HIS A 28 -5.89 5.04 16.59
C HIS A 28 -6.84 5.39 17.74
N ARG A 29 -6.73 6.60 18.29
CA ARG A 29 -7.39 6.98 19.57
C ARG A 29 -8.92 7.01 19.46
N ASN A 30 -9.46 7.48 18.33
CA ASN A 30 -10.89 7.71 18.11
C ASN A 30 -11.38 7.22 16.74
N GLY A 31 -10.87 6.09 16.25
CA GLY A 31 -11.11 5.72 14.85
C GLY A 31 -10.51 4.38 14.48
N PRO A 32 -10.75 3.94 13.24
CA PRO A 32 -10.47 2.58 12.83
C PRO A 32 -8.96 2.33 12.75
N THR A 33 -8.55 1.21 13.35
CA THR A 33 -7.27 0.56 13.04
C THR A 33 -7.44 -0.31 11.81
N GLY A 34 -6.37 -0.53 11.04
CA GLY A 34 -6.45 -1.35 9.83
C GLY A 34 -5.25 -1.20 8.92
N ILE A 35 -5.39 -1.72 7.70
CA ILE A 35 -4.36 -1.66 6.68
C ILE A 35 -4.87 -0.77 5.55
N VAL A 36 -4.08 0.25 5.19
CA VAL A 36 -4.37 1.14 4.07
C VAL A 36 -3.36 0.85 2.96
N LYS A 37 -3.86 0.53 1.77
CA LYS A 37 -3.05 0.34 0.56
C LYS A 37 -2.96 1.66 -0.20
N LEU A 38 -1.73 2.09 -0.51
CA LEU A 38 -1.42 3.31 -1.26
C LEU A 38 -0.38 3.00 -2.35
N PHE A 39 -0.21 3.94 -3.28
CA PHE A 39 0.87 3.87 -4.26
C PHE A 39 2.14 4.46 -3.63
N PHE A 40 3.26 3.78 -3.77
CA PHE A 40 4.58 4.25 -3.34
C PHE A 40 5.36 4.77 -4.55
N ASP A 41 5.53 6.09 -4.60
CA ASP A 41 6.38 6.78 -5.57
C ASP A 41 7.84 6.69 -5.10
N ALA A 42 8.60 5.78 -5.71
CA ALA A 42 9.97 5.50 -5.35
C ALA A 42 10.93 6.65 -5.69
N GLU A 43 10.65 7.45 -6.73
CA GLU A 43 11.51 8.57 -7.13
C GLU A 43 11.47 9.70 -6.11
N LYS A 44 10.30 9.91 -5.50
CA LYS A 44 10.06 10.97 -4.51
C LYS A 44 10.01 10.45 -3.07
N ALA A 45 10.24 9.15 -2.86
CA ALA A 45 10.10 8.47 -1.58
C ALA A 45 8.79 8.86 -0.84
N SER A 46 7.68 8.85 -1.56
CA SER A 46 6.40 9.40 -1.07
C SER A 46 5.23 8.48 -1.36
N TYR A 47 4.20 8.53 -0.50
CA TYR A 47 2.95 7.82 -0.74
C TYR A 47 1.97 8.73 -1.50
N ARG A 48 1.37 8.20 -2.55
CA ARG A 48 0.25 8.84 -3.26
C ARG A 48 -1.01 8.02 -3.07
N ASN A 49 -2.14 8.71 -3.04
CA ASN A 49 -3.43 8.05 -3.00
C ASN A 49 -3.56 7.20 -4.27
N LEU A 50 -3.91 5.93 -4.11
CA LEU A 50 -4.51 5.19 -5.21
C LEU A 50 -5.87 5.86 -5.46
N GLU A 51 -6.10 6.37 -6.67
CA GLU A 51 -7.44 6.81 -7.08
C GLU A 51 -8.36 5.58 -7.00
N LYS A 52 -8.97 5.38 -5.84
CA LYS A 52 -10.13 4.52 -5.71
C LYS A 52 -11.27 5.30 -6.34
N TYR A 53 -11.46 5.15 -7.64
CA TYR A 53 -12.77 5.42 -8.22
C TYR A 53 -13.74 4.57 -7.40
N LEU A 54 -14.51 5.22 -6.53
CA LEU A 54 -15.74 4.62 -6.02
C LEU A 54 -16.63 4.49 -7.24
N THR A 55 -16.54 3.36 -7.94
CA THR A 55 -17.72 2.87 -8.65
C THR A 55 -18.70 2.52 -7.53
N ALA A 56 -19.53 3.49 -7.21
CA ALA A 56 -20.70 3.31 -6.37
C ALA A 56 -21.63 2.36 -7.13
N GLU A 57 -21.43 1.05 -6.97
CA GLU A 57 -22.45 0.05 -7.21
C GLU A 57 -21.99 -1.27 -6.57
N GLN A 58 -22.80 -1.83 -5.67
CA GLN A 58 -23.55 -3.07 -5.91
C GLN A 58 -24.31 -3.46 -4.62
N THR A 59 -25.65 -3.41 -4.74
CA THR A 59 -26.75 -3.99 -3.92
C THR A 59 -27.07 -3.40 -2.54
#